data_AF-A0A8H5HXF8-F1
#
_entry.id   AF-A0A8H5HXF8-F1
#
_cell.length_a   1.000
_cell.length_b   1.000
_cell.length_c   1.000
_cell.angle_alpha   90.00
_cell.angle_beta   90.00
_cell.angle_gamma   90.00
#
_symmetry.space_group_name_H-M   'P 1'
#
loop_
_entity.id
_entity.type
_entity.pdbx_description
1 polymer ?
#
loop_
_entity_poly.entity_id
_entity_poly.type
_entity_poly.pdbx_seq_one_letter_code
_entity_poly.pdbx_strand_id
1 'polypeptide(L)'
;MAFLNETAKKFQTLHMPGNALVICNAHDGGSANLIARHPRVKAVASGSYAVAAVQGVEDDYLTLEQNFDGVKPILAAGAAAGKPVSFDIRDGYGEAGRSLPQEPLPSSFGADLAGLLYARTR
;
A
#
# COMPACT_ATOMS: atom_id res chain seq x y z
N MET A 1 3.66 15.80 16.59
CA MET A 1 3.31 14.39 16.87
C MET A 1 2.25 13.97 15.87
N ALA A 2 2.59 13.07 14.93
CA ALA A 2 1.67 12.64 13.89
C ALA A 2 0.52 11.82 14.50
N PHE A 3 -0.72 12.25 14.26
CA PHE A 3 -1.92 11.52 14.65
C PHE A 3 -1.99 10.24 13.81
N LEU A 4 -1.85 9.06 14.42
CA LEU A 4 -1.98 7.79 13.70
C LEU A 4 -3.45 7.58 13.29
N ASN A 5 -3.71 7.49 11.98
CA ASN A 5 -5.02 7.18 11.40
C ASN A 5 -5.57 5.86 11.99
N GLU A 6 -6.89 5.77 12.25
CA GLU A 6 -7.56 4.61 12.85
C GLU A 6 -7.29 3.30 12.09
N THR A 7 -7.22 3.37 10.76
CA THR A 7 -6.91 2.21 9.92
C THR A 7 -5.49 1.69 10.15
N ALA A 8 -4.53 2.58 10.41
CA ALA A 8 -3.16 2.19 10.75
C ALA A 8 -3.09 1.52 12.13
N LYS A 9 -3.85 2.03 13.12
CA LYS A 9 -3.99 1.38 14.43
C LYS A 9 -4.60 -0.02 14.28
N LYS A 10 -5.64 -0.16 13.46
CA LYS A 10 -6.26 -1.47 13.16
C LYS A 10 -5.25 -2.42 12.50
N PHE A 11 -4.43 -1.95 11.57
CA PHE A 11 -3.41 -2.81 10.94
C PHE A 11 -2.33 -3.24 11.94
N GLN A 12 -1.91 -2.33 12.84
CA GLN A 12 -0.96 -2.65 13.91
C GLN A 12 -1.47 -3.75 14.83
N THR A 13 -2.75 -3.72 15.23
CA THR A 13 -3.33 -4.76 16.13
C THR A 13 -3.42 -6.14 15.48
N LEU A 14 -3.33 -6.24 14.14
CA LEU A 14 -3.26 -7.53 13.46
C LEU A 14 -1.88 -8.22 13.61
N HIS A 15 -0.82 -7.48 13.96
CA HIS A 15 0.54 -8.01 14.09
C HIS A 15 0.80 -8.51 15.51
N MET A 16 0.32 -9.72 15.82
CA MET A 16 0.48 -10.34 17.14
C MET A 16 1.53 -11.45 17.11
N PRO A 17 2.55 -11.42 17.99
CA PRO A 17 3.48 -12.54 18.16
C PRO A 17 2.74 -13.86 18.40
N GLY A 18 3.16 -14.93 17.71
CA GLY A 18 2.51 -16.24 17.80
C GLY A 18 1.22 -16.40 16.97
N ASN A 19 0.71 -15.34 16.35
CA ASN A 19 -0.43 -15.39 15.42
C ASN A 19 -0.06 -14.73 14.09
N ALA A 20 0.57 -15.51 13.20
CA ALA A 20 1.06 -15.02 11.93
C ALA A 20 -0.05 -14.39 11.08
N LEU A 21 0.16 -13.14 10.67
CA LEU A 21 -0.73 -12.44 9.76
C LEU A 21 -0.35 -12.77 8.31
N VAL A 22 -1.26 -13.42 7.60
CA VAL A 22 -1.12 -13.67 6.15
C VAL A 22 -1.76 -12.52 5.39
N ILE A 23 -0.97 -11.87 4.52
CA ILE A 23 -1.40 -10.75 3.69
C ILE A 23 -1.07 -11.08 2.24
N CYS A 24 -2.04 -10.96 1.34
CA CYS A 24 -1.82 -11.15 -0.09
C CYS A 24 -1.53 -9.82 -0.76
N ASN A 25 -0.50 -9.80 -1.59
CA ASN A 25 -0.21 -8.67 -2.47
C ASN A 25 -1.20 -8.67 -3.65
N ALA A 26 -2.03 -7.64 -3.74
CA ALA A 26 -2.79 -7.32 -4.93
C ALA A 26 -1.89 -6.67 -5.98
N HIS A 27 -2.29 -6.81 -7.25
CA HIS A 27 -1.54 -6.31 -8.41
C HIS A 27 -2.26 -5.12 -9.05
N ASP A 28 -3.58 -5.08 -8.91
CA ASP A 28 -4.48 -4.09 -9.48
C ASP A 28 -5.80 -4.05 -8.68
N GLY A 29 -6.76 -3.21 -9.11
CA GLY A 29 -8.08 -3.14 -8.48
C GLY A 29 -8.90 -4.43 -8.54
N GLY A 30 -8.77 -5.23 -9.60
CA GLY A 30 -9.53 -6.46 -9.78
C GLY A 30 -9.12 -7.55 -8.78
N SER A 31 -7.82 -7.83 -8.74
CA SER A 31 -7.19 -8.73 -7.76
C SER A 31 -7.42 -8.25 -6.33
N ALA A 32 -7.32 -6.94 -6.06
CA ALA A 32 -7.59 -6.38 -4.74
C ALA A 32 -9.04 -6.65 -4.30
N ASN A 33 -10.02 -6.45 -5.19
CA ASN A 33 -11.42 -6.75 -4.89
C ASN A 33 -11.65 -8.23 -4.57
N LEU A 34 -11.03 -9.14 -5.33
CA LEU A 34 -11.14 -10.58 -5.08
C LEU A 34 -10.55 -10.96 -3.72
N ILE A 35 -9.34 -10.49 -3.42
CA ILE A 35 -8.66 -10.70 -2.13
C ILE A 35 -9.49 -10.09 -0.99
N ALA A 36 -9.93 -8.85 -1.13
CA ALA A 36 -10.64 -8.10 -0.11
C ALA A 36 -12.03 -8.70 0.22
N ARG A 37 -12.69 -9.41 -0.70
CA ARG A 37 -13.96 -10.09 -0.44
C ARG A 37 -13.81 -11.40 0.32
N HIS A 38 -12.61 -11.99 0.37
CA HIS A 38 -12.43 -13.27 1.02
C HIS A 38 -12.61 -13.15 2.55
N PRO A 39 -13.48 -13.95 3.20
CA PRO A 39 -13.82 -13.78 4.62
C PRO A 39 -12.65 -13.88 5.59
N ARG A 40 -11.62 -14.67 5.26
CA ARG A 40 -10.44 -14.90 6.11
C ARG A 40 -9.36 -13.82 5.97
N VAL A 41 -9.45 -12.97 4.95
CA VAL A 41 -8.45 -11.91 4.71
C VAL A 41 -8.70 -10.77 5.68
N LYS A 42 -7.68 -10.37 6.44
CA LYS A 42 -7.77 -9.29 7.43
C LYS A 42 -7.16 -7.96 6.94
N ALA A 43 -6.32 -8.01 5.92
CA ALA A 43 -5.65 -6.87 5.31
C ALA A 43 -5.28 -7.20 3.85
N VAL A 44 -5.02 -6.17 3.04
CA VAL A 44 -4.49 -6.30 1.68
C VAL A 44 -3.11 -5.64 1.62
N ALA A 45 -2.23 -6.09 0.76
CA ALA A 45 -0.98 -5.40 0.47
C ALA A 45 -0.86 -5.13 -1.03
N SER A 46 0.09 -4.30 -1.41
CA SER A 46 0.58 -4.17 -2.79
C SER A 46 2.05 -4.54 -2.81
N GLY A 47 2.53 -4.97 -3.98
CA GLY A 47 3.96 -5.12 -4.25
C GLY A 47 4.30 -4.31 -5.49
N SER A 48 5.31 -3.45 -5.39
CA SER A 48 5.78 -2.56 -6.46
C SER A 48 6.04 -3.31 -7.77
N TYR A 49 6.76 -4.45 -7.70
CA TYR A 49 6.98 -5.32 -8.86
C TYR A 49 5.69 -5.71 -9.61
N ALA A 50 4.65 -6.12 -8.89
CA ALA A 50 3.41 -6.54 -9.54
C ALA A 50 2.62 -5.37 -10.10
N VAL A 51 2.65 -4.22 -9.40
CA VAL A 51 2.05 -2.97 -9.87
C VAL A 51 2.76 -2.47 -11.14
N ALA A 52 4.09 -2.63 -11.23
CA ALA A 52 4.87 -2.33 -12.43
C ALA A 52 4.53 -3.27 -13.59
N ALA A 53 4.47 -4.58 -13.31
CA ALA A 53 4.16 -5.59 -14.31
C ALA A 53 2.79 -5.38 -14.97
N VAL A 54 1.76 -4.99 -14.20
CA VAL A 54 0.44 -4.64 -14.76
C VAL A 54 0.50 -3.45 -15.71
N GLN A 55 1.43 -2.52 -15.50
CA GLN A 55 1.66 -1.35 -16.36
C GLN A 55 2.60 -1.65 -17.54
N GLY A 56 3.16 -2.87 -17.64
CA GLY A 56 4.17 -3.21 -18.64
C GLY A 56 5.50 -2.50 -18.44
N VAL A 57 5.81 -2.12 -17.19
CA VAL A 57 7.05 -1.43 -16.80
C VAL A 57 7.86 -2.37 -15.89
N GLU A 58 9.18 -2.39 -16.04
CA GLU A 58 10.05 -3.10 -15.08
C GLU A 58 10.04 -2.36 -13.74
N ASP A 59 10.10 -3.11 -12.64
CA ASP A 59 9.99 -2.54 -11.29
C ASP A 59 11.00 -1.43 -11.03
N ASP A 60 12.25 -1.58 -11.50
CA ASP A 60 13.31 -0.56 -11.36
C ASP A 60 12.93 0.79 -12.00
N TYR A 61 12.16 0.76 -13.10
CA TYR A 61 11.73 1.97 -13.83
C TYR A 61 10.35 2.48 -13.41
N LEU A 62 9.67 1.81 -12.48
CA LEU A 62 8.41 2.30 -11.93
C LEU A 62 8.64 3.64 -11.22
N THR A 63 8.01 4.70 -11.69
CA THR A 63 8.09 6.02 -11.03
C THR A 63 7.17 6.11 -9.81
N LEU A 64 7.42 7.07 -8.92
CA LEU A 64 6.57 7.30 -7.74
C LEU A 64 5.10 7.52 -8.14
N GLU A 65 4.89 8.35 -9.16
CA GLU A 65 3.57 8.69 -9.71
C GLU A 65 2.85 7.45 -10.24
N GLN A 66 3.55 6.62 -11.04
CA GLN A 66 3.00 5.37 -11.56
C GLN A 66 2.66 4.35 -10.46
N ASN A 67 3.48 4.25 -9.41
CA ASN A 67 3.19 3.33 -8.31
C ASN A 67 1.96 3.80 -7.51
N PHE A 68 1.88 5.09 -7.19
CA PHE A 68 0.71 5.66 -6.54
C PHE A 68 -0.56 5.48 -7.37
N ASP A 69 -0.51 5.77 -8.67
CA ASP A 69 -1.65 5.61 -9.56
C ASP A 69 -2.10 4.15 -9.67
N GLY A 70 -1.15 3.22 -9.76
CA GLY A 70 -1.44 1.78 -9.76
C GLY A 70 -2.06 1.28 -8.45
N VAL A 71 -1.71 1.89 -7.31
CA VAL A 71 -2.19 1.47 -5.99
C VAL A 71 -3.52 2.12 -5.57
N LYS A 72 -3.89 3.28 -6.13
CA LYS A 72 -5.23 3.90 -5.91
C LYS A 72 -6.41 2.92 -5.96
N PRO A 73 -6.56 2.08 -7.02
CA PRO A 73 -7.67 1.13 -7.07
C PRO A 73 -7.55 -0.01 -6.03
N ILE A 74 -6.35 -0.36 -5.56
CA ILE A 74 -6.13 -1.33 -4.48
C ILE A 74 -6.60 -0.74 -3.15
N LEU A 75 -6.25 0.51 -2.87
CA LEU A 75 -6.69 1.25 -1.68
C LEU A 75 -8.21 1.34 -1.62
N ALA A 76 -8.86 1.69 -2.74
CA ALA A 76 -10.31 1.76 -2.84
C ALA A 76 -10.98 0.41 -2.53
N ALA A 77 -10.44 -0.70 -3.02
CA ALA A 77 -10.97 -2.03 -2.71
C ALA A 77 -10.83 -2.40 -1.22
N GLY A 78 -9.69 -2.07 -0.60
CA GLY A 78 -9.50 -2.26 0.84
C GLY A 78 -10.47 -1.43 1.68
N ALA A 79 -10.61 -0.15 1.35
CA ALA A 79 -11.55 0.76 2.01
C ALA A 79 -13.00 0.27 1.90
N ALA A 80 -13.44 -0.12 0.71
CA ALA A 80 -14.78 -0.67 0.47
C ALA A 80 -15.06 -1.95 1.28
N ALA A 81 -14.03 -2.75 1.55
CA ALA A 81 -14.14 -3.96 2.38
C ALA A 81 -13.86 -3.72 3.88
N GLY A 82 -13.58 -2.48 4.30
CA GLY A 82 -13.20 -2.15 5.67
C GLY A 82 -11.88 -2.81 6.12
N LYS A 83 -10.97 -3.10 5.18
CA LYS A 83 -9.70 -3.79 5.42
C LYS A 83 -8.53 -2.82 5.24
N PRO A 84 -7.57 -2.77 6.19
CA PRO A 84 -6.37 -1.98 6.02
C PRO A 84 -5.56 -2.46 4.81
N VAL A 85 -4.87 -1.52 4.17
CA VAL A 85 -3.98 -1.80 3.04
C VAL A 85 -2.55 -1.46 3.45
N SER A 86 -1.58 -2.25 3.00
CA SER A 86 -0.15 -1.90 3.08
C SER A 86 0.37 -1.57 1.69
N PHE A 87 1.11 -0.47 1.60
CA PHE A 87 1.65 0.05 0.34
C PHE A 87 3.17 -0.12 0.31
N ASP A 88 3.66 -0.83 -0.71
CA ASP A 88 5.08 -0.96 -1.00
C ASP A 88 5.60 0.28 -1.73
N ILE A 89 6.28 1.15 -0.99
CA ILE A 89 6.91 2.38 -1.49
C ILE A 89 8.36 2.17 -1.94
N ARG A 90 8.79 0.91 -2.17
CA ARG A 90 10.18 0.55 -2.44
C ARG A 90 11.12 1.12 -1.36
N ASP A 91 12.19 1.78 -1.78
CA ASP A 91 13.18 2.47 -0.96
C ASP A 91 12.79 3.93 -0.63
N GLY A 92 11.57 4.36 -0.97
CA GLY A 92 11.11 5.73 -0.78
C GLY A 92 11.41 6.66 -1.96
N TYR A 93 11.82 6.12 -3.12
CA TYR A 93 11.93 6.85 -4.40
C TYR A 93 12.93 8.02 -4.41
N GLY A 94 13.98 7.99 -3.56
CA GLY A 94 15.08 9.00 -3.54
C GLY A 94 15.81 9.18 -4.88
N GLU A 95 16.85 10.02 -4.97
CA GLU A 95 17.37 10.74 -6.18
C GLU A 95 17.57 10.01 -7.53
N ALA A 96 17.21 8.74 -7.68
CA ALA A 96 16.89 8.10 -8.94
C ALA A 96 15.37 8.06 -9.31
N GLY A 97 14.43 8.74 -8.62
CA GLY A 97 13.00 8.63 -8.99
C GLY A 97 11.93 9.49 -8.30
N ARG A 98 12.26 10.74 -7.92
CA ARG A 98 11.47 11.71 -7.11
C ARG A 98 11.20 11.25 -5.68
N SER A 99 12.02 11.76 -4.77
CA SER A 99 11.97 11.49 -3.34
C SER A 99 10.57 11.74 -2.78
N LEU A 100 10.13 10.90 -1.84
CA LEU A 100 9.06 11.30 -0.93
C LEU A 100 9.47 12.61 -0.25
N PRO A 101 8.62 13.66 -0.25
CA PRO A 101 8.92 14.86 0.51
C PRO A 101 9.17 14.50 1.98
N GLN A 102 10.15 15.15 2.61
CA GLN A 102 10.35 15.10 4.08
C GLN A 102 9.19 15.77 4.84
N GLU A 103 8.26 16.38 4.10
CA GLU A 103 6.98 16.96 4.52
C GLU A 103 5.85 15.90 4.41
N PRO A 104 4.72 16.06 5.11
CA PRO A 104 3.56 15.17 4.91
C PRO A 104 3.18 15.07 3.43
N LEU A 105 2.79 13.85 3.00
CA LEU A 105 2.35 13.58 1.62
C LEU A 105 1.36 14.68 1.16
N PRO A 106 1.53 15.24 -0.06
CA PRO A 106 0.71 16.37 -0.51
C PRO A 106 -0.78 16.06 -0.39
N SER A 107 -1.62 17.05 -0.10
CA SER A 107 -3.06 16.86 0.10
C SER A 107 -3.79 16.31 -1.14
N SER A 108 -3.18 16.44 -2.33
CA SER A 108 -3.61 15.80 -3.58
C SER A 108 -3.49 14.27 -3.57
N PHE A 109 -2.77 13.70 -2.61
CA PHE A 109 -2.68 12.26 -2.39
C PHE A 109 -3.88 11.69 -1.61
N GLY A 110 -4.82 12.54 -1.16
CA GLY A 110 -6.06 12.13 -0.52
C GLY A 110 -5.87 11.77 0.96
N ALA A 111 -6.71 12.34 1.82
CA ALA A 111 -6.66 12.20 3.27
C ALA A 111 -6.86 10.76 3.80
N ASP A 112 -7.17 9.80 2.91
CA ASP A 112 -7.46 8.40 3.24
C ASP A 112 -6.33 7.42 2.88
N LEU A 113 -5.12 7.91 2.58
CA LEU A 113 -3.90 7.08 2.47
C LEU A 113 -3.44 6.54 3.84
N ALA A 114 -4.31 5.86 4.56
CA ALA A 114 -3.91 4.90 5.58
C ALA A 114 -3.50 3.57 4.92
N GLY A 115 -2.63 3.66 3.93
CA GLY A 115 -1.69 2.61 3.66
C GLY A 115 -0.63 2.69 4.74
N LEU A 116 -0.42 1.66 5.55
CA LEU A 116 0.80 1.66 6.38
C LEU A 116 1.98 1.71 5.40
N LEU A 117 2.65 2.88 5.29
CA LEU A 117 3.88 3.02 4.52
C LEU A 117 4.91 2.10 5.19
N TYR A 118 5.17 0.96 4.57
CA TYR A 118 6.30 0.13 4.94
C TYR A 118 7.45 0.52 4.02
N ALA A 119 8.28 1.47 4.45
CA ALA A 119 9.60 1.63 3.87
C ALA A 119 10.43 0.43 4.33
N ARG A 120 10.92 -0.39 3.40
CA ARG A 120 11.87 -1.45 3.72
C ARG A 120 13.22 -0.80 4.04
N THR A 121 13.38 -0.30 5.26
CA THR A 121 14.71 0.04 5.78
C THR A 121 15.49 -1.26 5.92
N ARG A 122 16.54 -1.43 5.10
CA ARG A 122 17.55 -2.46 5.33
C ARG A 122 18.23 -2.26 6.69
#